data_AF-A0A2A9K5I7-F1
#
_entry.id   AF-A0A2A9K5I7-F1
#
_cell.length_a   1.000
_cell.length_b   1.000
_cell.length_c   1.000
_cell.angle_alpha   90.00
_cell.angle_beta   90.00
_cell.angle_gamma   90.00
#
_symmetry.space_group_name_H-M   'P 1'
#
loop_
_entity.id
_entity.type
_entity.pdbx_description
1 polymer ?
#
loop_
_entity_poly.entity_id
_entity_poly.type
_entity_poly.pdbx_seq_one_letter_code
_entity_poly.pdbx_strand_id
1 'polypeptide(L)'
;MEKDEIASLAYDTHKIIWRNRVKLNIDSGPLVEMLHPSIGAAAHGIRYEACTDLGRFGHRGEHFAVAGLLNRPQGLIQVSDLFCETTQRFTGAHELGHYILHDDEVMHRDRPIVGGSLAQIKRTAKEWQADHFAACFLMPEKLVFKAFEIRFGSRKPFEFGDNAAYWLRPHDPESVFNSNIDEQAAILATATRYGGVLFPKLCDEFRVSISAMAIRLIELGLVA
;
A
#
# COMPACT_ATOMS: atom_id res chain seq x y z
N MET A 1 2.15 7.79 18.77
CA MET A 1 2.93 6.74 18.10
C MET A 1 3.48 7.36 16.84
N GLU A 2 4.80 7.39 16.76
CA GLU A 2 5.55 8.04 15.67
C GLU A 2 5.62 7.15 14.43
N LYS A 3 5.96 7.72 13.27
CA LYS A 3 6.07 6.97 11.99
C LYS A 3 6.98 5.74 12.10
N ASP A 4 8.13 5.91 12.72
CA ASP A 4 9.14 4.84 12.84
C ASP A 4 8.65 3.67 13.70
N GLU A 5 7.85 3.95 14.73
CA GLU A 5 7.25 2.92 15.58
C GLU A 5 6.24 2.08 14.77
N ILE A 6 5.41 2.74 13.97
CA ILE A 6 4.41 2.08 13.10
C ILE A 6 5.12 1.23 12.03
N ALA A 7 6.17 1.76 11.41
CA ALA A 7 6.98 1.03 10.43
C ALA A 7 7.66 -0.20 11.06
N SER A 8 8.14 -0.08 12.31
CA SER A 8 8.68 -1.22 13.06
C SER A 8 7.63 -2.30 13.31
N LEU A 9 6.39 -1.94 13.64
CA LEU A 9 5.30 -2.91 13.85
C LEU A 9 4.88 -3.63 12.55
N ALA A 10 4.90 -2.91 11.42
CA ALA A 10 4.71 -3.53 10.10
C ALA A 10 5.84 -4.54 9.82
N TYR A 11 7.09 -4.16 10.09
CA TYR A 11 8.26 -5.03 9.94
C TYR A 11 8.21 -6.26 10.88
N ASP A 12 7.74 -6.09 12.11
CA ASP A 12 7.54 -7.19 13.05
C ASP A 12 6.50 -8.18 12.53
N THR A 13 5.44 -7.69 11.88
CA THR A 13 4.47 -8.55 11.20
C THR A 13 5.12 -9.35 10.08
N HIS A 14 5.97 -8.75 9.24
CA HIS A 14 6.72 -9.49 8.22
C HIS A 14 7.62 -10.58 8.81
N LYS A 15 8.27 -10.32 9.96
CA LYS A 15 9.08 -11.33 10.66
C LYS A 15 8.24 -12.50 11.17
N ILE A 16 7.04 -12.23 11.71
CA ILE A 16 6.12 -13.28 12.17
C ILE A 16 5.67 -14.14 10.98
N ILE A 17 5.30 -13.50 9.85
CA ILE A 17 4.95 -14.20 8.62
C ILE A 17 6.12 -15.09 8.17
N TRP A 18 7.34 -14.54 8.07
CA TRP A 18 8.53 -15.29 7.64
C TRP A 18 8.86 -16.48 8.54
N ARG A 19 8.71 -16.31 9.86
CA ARG A 19 8.92 -17.39 10.83
C ARG A 19 7.91 -18.53 10.66
N ASN A 20 6.68 -18.20 10.26
CA ASN A 20 5.59 -19.15 10.05
C ASN A 20 5.40 -19.57 8.58
N ARG A 21 6.32 -19.18 7.68
CA ARG A 21 6.14 -19.31 6.22
C ARG A 21 5.75 -20.71 5.74
N VAL A 22 6.31 -21.76 6.35
CA VAL A 22 5.98 -23.16 6.00
C VAL A 22 4.53 -23.49 6.37
N LYS A 23 4.08 -23.06 7.57
CA LYS A 23 2.69 -23.29 8.01
C LYS A 23 1.68 -22.46 7.21
N LEU A 24 2.12 -21.31 6.69
CA LEU A 24 1.33 -20.40 5.87
C LEU A 24 1.42 -20.74 4.36
N ASN A 25 2.12 -21.81 3.97
CA ASN A 25 2.32 -22.23 2.58
C ASN A 25 2.89 -21.13 1.66
N ILE A 26 3.85 -20.35 2.18
CA ILE A 26 4.55 -19.25 1.47
C ILE A 26 6.07 -19.40 1.56
N ASP A 27 6.57 -20.62 1.78
CA ASP A 27 7.99 -20.92 1.88
C ASP A 27 8.70 -20.95 0.51
N SER A 28 7.93 -21.07 -0.56
CA SER A 28 8.37 -21.14 -1.94
C SER A 28 7.58 -20.14 -2.80
N GLY A 29 8.15 -18.95 -3.01
CA GLY A 29 7.52 -17.92 -3.83
C GLY A 29 8.20 -16.55 -3.75
N PRO A 30 7.78 -15.59 -4.58
CA PRO A 30 8.24 -14.21 -4.46
C PRO A 30 7.87 -13.61 -3.09
N LEU A 31 8.78 -12.84 -2.48
CA LEU A 31 8.54 -12.20 -1.18
C LEU A 31 7.31 -11.27 -1.17
N VAL A 32 6.93 -10.73 -2.32
CA VAL A 32 5.75 -9.87 -2.46
C VAL A 32 4.42 -10.58 -2.16
N GLU A 33 4.36 -11.91 -2.29
CA GLU A 33 3.16 -12.69 -1.94
C GLU A 33 2.90 -12.66 -0.42
N MET A 34 3.96 -12.56 0.39
CA MET A 34 3.84 -12.44 1.85
C MET A 34 3.15 -11.14 2.27
N LEU A 35 3.10 -10.14 1.39
CA LEU A 35 2.52 -8.83 1.65
C LEU A 35 1.00 -8.83 1.48
N HIS A 36 0.38 -9.96 1.10
CA HIS A 36 -1.08 -10.04 1.04
C HIS A 36 -1.68 -9.91 2.47
N PRO A 37 -2.68 -9.06 2.72
CA PRO A 37 -3.23 -8.83 4.05
C PRO A 37 -3.76 -10.09 4.74
N SER A 38 -4.35 -11.03 3.99
CA SER A 38 -4.80 -12.31 4.54
C SER A 38 -3.67 -13.14 5.16
N ILE A 39 -2.45 -13.03 4.64
CA ILE A 39 -1.26 -13.72 5.19
C ILE A 39 -0.84 -13.05 6.50
N GLY A 40 -0.88 -11.71 6.54
CA GLY A 40 -0.66 -10.95 7.77
C GLY A 40 -1.70 -11.27 8.85
N ALA A 41 -2.97 -11.30 8.48
CA ALA A 41 -4.07 -11.70 9.36
C ALA A 41 -3.87 -13.13 9.90
N ALA A 42 -3.61 -14.10 9.03
CA ALA A 42 -3.36 -15.48 9.42
C ALA A 42 -2.14 -15.63 10.36
N ALA A 43 -1.08 -14.86 10.13
CA ALA A 43 0.11 -14.86 10.98
C ALA A 43 -0.17 -14.38 12.42
N HIS A 44 -1.23 -13.59 12.61
CA HIS A 44 -1.73 -13.10 13.91
C HIS A 44 -2.95 -13.89 14.41
N GLY A 45 -3.33 -14.99 13.75
CA GLY A 45 -4.48 -15.81 14.15
C GLY A 45 -5.84 -15.18 13.88
N ILE A 46 -5.90 -14.20 12.97
CA ILE A 46 -7.11 -13.48 12.56
C ILE A 46 -7.65 -14.14 11.28
N ARG A 47 -8.96 -14.39 11.24
CA ARG A 47 -9.66 -14.81 10.03
C ARG A 47 -9.78 -13.64 9.06
N TYR A 48 -9.63 -13.93 7.78
CA TYR A 48 -9.74 -12.94 6.71
C TYR A 48 -10.73 -13.44 5.66
N GLU A 49 -11.77 -12.66 5.37
CA GLU A 49 -12.84 -13.04 4.47
C GLU A 49 -13.11 -11.93 3.43
N ALA A 50 -13.23 -12.31 2.16
CA ALA A 50 -13.76 -11.41 1.14
C ALA A 50 -15.28 -11.58 1.07
N CYS A 51 -16.05 -10.50 1.03
CA CYS A 51 -17.51 -10.53 1.07
C CYS A 51 -18.13 -9.60 0.02
N THR A 52 -19.24 -10.03 -0.59
CA THR A 52 -19.88 -9.29 -1.68
C THR A 52 -20.68 -8.08 -1.23
N ASP A 53 -21.17 -8.08 0.01
CA ASP A 53 -21.82 -6.93 0.61
C ASP A 53 -21.49 -6.87 2.10
N LEU A 54 -20.77 -5.84 2.52
CA LEU A 54 -20.53 -5.51 3.93
C LEU A 54 -21.59 -4.58 4.51
N GLY A 55 -22.63 -4.30 3.72
CA GLY A 55 -23.69 -3.36 4.03
C GLY A 55 -23.41 -1.96 3.48
N ARG A 56 -24.48 -1.17 3.41
CA ARG A 56 -24.44 0.25 3.04
C ARG A 56 -24.76 1.10 4.27
N PHE A 57 -23.90 2.05 4.60
CA PHE A 57 -24.12 2.94 5.74
C PHE A 57 -24.05 4.41 5.32
N GLY A 58 -24.97 5.22 5.86
CA GLY A 58 -24.97 6.67 5.71
C GLY A 58 -26.13 7.34 6.45
N HIS A 59 -26.00 8.65 6.66
CA HIS A 59 -27.03 9.50 7.26
C HIS A 59 -27.53 10.47 6.19
N ARG A 60 -28.86 10.58 6.02
CA ARG A 60 -29.55 11.44 5.03
C ARG A 60 -29.17 11.17 3.56
N GLY A 61 -29.60 10.03 3.02
CA GLY A 61 -29.76 9.83 1.57
C GLY A 61 -28.53 9.39 0.77
N GLU A 62 -27.31 9.52 1.31
CA GLU A 62 -26.10 8.95 0.71
C GLU A 62 -25.81 7.58 1.32
N HIS A 63 -25.79 6.53 0.48
CA HIS A 63 -25.44 5.17 0.89
C HIS A 63 -24.00 4.87 0.42
N PHE A 64 -23.04 4.84 1.33
CA PHE A 64 -21.68 4.39 1.01
C PHE A 64 -21.54 2.90 1.26
N ALA A 65 -20.97 2.17 0.29
CA ALA A 65 -20.58 0.78 0.48
C ALA A 65 -19.38 0.72 1.43
N VAL A 66 -19.43 -0.15 2.44
CA VAL A 66 -18.33 -0.38 3.38
C VAL A 66 -17.23 -1.16 2.67
N ALA A 67 -15.99 -0.69 2.76
CA ALA A 67 -14.85 -1.34 2.11
C ALA A 67 -14.22 -2.41 3.00
N GLY A 68 -14.16 -2.17 4.32
CA GLY A 68 -13.51 -3.04 5.29
C GLY A 68 -14.25 -3.06 6.63
N LEU A 69 -14.13 -4.17 7.33
CA LEU A 69 -14.65 -4.33 8.69
C LEU A 69 -13.67 -5.14 9.53
N LEU A 70 -13.32 -4.60 10.69
CA LEU A 70 -12.63 -5.34 11.75
C LEU A 70 -13.61 -5.68 12.87
N ASN A 71 -13.66 -6.96 13.24
CA ASN A 71 -14.36 -7.47 14.41
C ASN A 71 -13.36 -8.17 15.33
N ARG A 72 -12.81 -7.43 16.30
CA ARG A 72 -11.77 -7.93 17.20
C ARG A 72 -12.25 -9.09 18.08
N PRO A 73 -13.46 -9.06 18.71
CA PRO A 73 -13.95 -10.19 19.50
C PRO A 73 -14.04 -11.52 18.74
N GLN A 74 -14.36 -11.46 17.44
CA GLN A 74 -14.43 -12.65 16.58
C GLN A 74 -13.11 -12.99 15.88
N GLY A 75 -12.08 -12.16 16.07
CA GLY A 75 -10.81 -12.26 15.36
C GLY A 75 -11.00 -12.29 13.85
N LEU A 76 -11.77 -11.35 13.30
CA LEU A 76 -12.20 -11.38 11.89
C LEU A 76 -11.96 -10.01 11.22
N ILE A 77 -11.31 -10.04 10.05
CA ILE A 77 -11.25 -8.94 9.09
C ILE A 77 -12.06 -9.35 7.86
N GLN A 78 -12.95 -8.48 7.42
CA GLN A 78 -13.70 -8.66 6.18
C GLN A 78 -13.42 -7.51 5.22
N VAL A 79 -13.25 -7.81 3.94
CA VAL A 79 -13.03 -6.82 2.88
C VAL A 79 -14.05 -7.02 1.77
N SER A 80 -14.60 -5.93 1.25
CA SER A 80 -15.60 -5.99 0.19
C SER A 80 -14.97 -6.35 -1.15
N ASP A 81 -15.53 -7.35 -1.84
CA ASP A 81 -15.08 -7.76 -3.17
C ASP A 81 -15.54 -6.82 -4.30
N LEU A 82 -16.37 -5.82 -3.99
CA LEU A 82 -16.92 -4.84 -4.94
C LEU A 82 -15.86 -3.85 -5.45
N PHE A 83 -14.68 -3.80 -4.83
CA PHE A 83 -13.59 -2.89 -5.18
C PHE A 83 -12.49 -3.60 -5.95
N CYS A 84 -11.63 -2.87 -6.67
CA CYS A 84 -10.49 -3.47 -7.36
C CYS A 84 -9.45 -4.04 -6.36
N GLU A 85 -8.62 -4.98 -6.82
CA GLU A 85 -7.64 -5.69 -5.98
C GLU A 85 -6.75 -4.74 -5.16
N THR A 86 -6.25 -3.66 -5.77
CA THR A 86 -5.38 -2.70 -5.07
C THR A 86 -6.09 -2.02 -3.89
N THR A 87 -7.38 -1.72 -4.04
CA THR A 87 -8.21 -1.15 -2.96
C THR A 87 -8.47 -2.20 -1.89
N GLN A 88 -8.85 -3.42 -2.27
CA GLN A 88 -9.05 -4.52 -1.33
C GLN A 88 -7.80 -4.78 -0.49
N ARG A 89 -6.62 -4.82 -1.13
CA ARG A 89 -5.34 -5.03 -0.43
C ARG A 89 -5.02 -3.90 0.53
N PHE A 90 -5.22 -2.65 0.13
CA PHE A 90 -4.97 -1.50 1.01
C PHE A 90 -5.93 -1.50 2.20
N THR A 91 -7.24 -1.68 1.97
CA THR A 91 -8.24 -1.78 3.03
C THR A 91 -7.95 -2.95 3.97
N GLY A 92 -7.64 -4.14 3.46
CA GLY A 92 -7.28 -5.28 4.31
C GLY A 92 -6.03 -5.03 5.16
N ALA A 93 -5.00 -4.37 4.61
CA ALA A 93 -3.81 -4.00 5.37
C ALA A 93 -4.09 -2.89 6.39
N HIS A 94 -5.02 -1.98 6.08
CA HIS A 94 -5.49 -0.93 6.97
C HIS A 94 -6.23 -1.52 8.18
N GLU A 95 -7.18 -2.45 7.97
CA GLU A 95 -7.87 -3.15 9.07
C GLU A 95 -6.90 -4.00 9.91
N LEU A 96 -5.90 -4.62 9.28
CA LEU A 96 -4.81 -5.29 9.99
C LEU A 96 -4.00 -4.29 10.84
N GLY A 97 -3.78 -3.09 10.34
CA GLY A 97 -3.18 -1.97 11.07
C GLY A 97 -4.00 -1.60 12.30
N HIS A 98 -5.31 -1.43 12.18
CA HIS A 98 -6.20 -1.22 13.34
C HIS A 98 -6.06 -2.35 14.37
N TYR A 99 -6.04 -3.60 13.92
CA TYR A 99 -5.89 -4.74 14.82
C TYR A 99 -4.58 -4.68 15.64
N ILE A 100 -3.47 -4.35 14.99
CA ILE A 100 -2.13 -4.35 15.60
C ILE A 100 -1.87 -3.11 16.45
N LEU A 101 -2.33 -1.95 16.00
CA LEU A 101 -1.97 -0.66 16.59
C LEU A 101 -2.91 -0.19 17.70
N HIS A 102 -4.19 -0.55 17.63
CA HIS A 102 -5.25 0.05 18.47
C HIS A 102 -6.02 -1.04 19.23
N ASP A 103 -5.45 -1.53 20.33
CA ASP A 103 -6.01 -2.60 21.15
C ASP A 103 -7.38 -2.27 21.77
N ASP A 104 -7.67 -0.98 21.97
CA ASP A 104 -8.93 -0.44 22.45
C ASP A 104 -10.06 -0.46 21.40
N GLU A 105 -9.75 -0.75 20.14
CA GLU A 105 -10.72 -0.76 19.05
C GLU A 105 -11.39 -2.12 18.88
N VAL A 106 -12.66 -2.19 19.30
CA VAL A 106 -13.44 -3.44 19.30
C VAL A 106 -14.04 -3.75 17.92
N MET A 107 -14.52 -2.70 17.23
CA MET A 107 -15.15 -2.78 15.91
C MET A 107 -14.74 -1.56 15.09
N HIS A 108 -14.25 -1.77 13.87
CA HIS A 108 -13.91 -0.70 12.93
C HIS A 108 -14.62 -0.93 11.58
N ARG A 109 -14.90 0.17 10.86
CA ARG A 109 -15.57 0.14 9.56
C ARG A 109 -14.96 1.18 8.64
N ASP A 110 -14.19 0.72 7.67
CA ASP A 110 -13.58 1.59 6.67
C ASP A 110 -14.55 1.94 5.52
N ARG A 111 -14.43 3.18 5.03
CA ARG A 111 -15.11 3.66 3.83
C ARG A 111 -14.09 3.80 2.70
N PRO A 112 -14.42 3.36 1.47
CA PRO A 112 -13.50 3.48 0.35
C PRO A 112 -13.15 4.95 0.08
N ILE A 113 -11.87 5.28 -0.02
CA ILE A 113 -11.43 6.57 -0.56
C ILE A 113 -11.55 6.50 -2.08
N VAL A 114 -12.70 6.87 -2.64
CA VAL A 114 -12.86 6.99 -4.09
C VAL A 114 -12.39 8.38 -4.53
N GLY A 115 -11.24 8.42 -5.22
CA GLY A 115 -10.82 9.51 -6.11
C GLY A 115 -11.01 10.95 -5.59
N GLY A 116 -9.98 11.51 -4.97
CA GLY A 116 -9.83 12.97 -4.86
C GLY A 116 -9.74 13.49 -3.43
N SER A 117 -8.54 13.98 -3.10
CA SER A 117 -8.18 14.81 -1.96
C SER A 117 -8.41 14.21 -0.56
N LEU A 118 -7.31 13.79 0.05
CA LEU A 118 -7.14 13.59 1.50
C LEU A 118 -7.57 14.83 2.34
N ALA A 119 -7.90 15.97 1.72
CA ALA A 119 -8.07 17.25 2.38
C ALA A 119 -9.47 17.53 2.99
N GLN A 120 -10.49 16.69 2.78
CA GLN A 120 -11.87 17.04 3.21
C GLN A 120 -12.45 16.22 4.37
N ILE A 121 -11.78 15.17 4.84
CA ILE A 121 -12.14 14.50 6.10
C ILE A 121 -10.92 14.64 7.02
N LYS A 122 -11.07 15.33 8.16
CA LYS A 122 -10.08 15.27 9.24
C LYS A 122 -9.97 13.80 9.67
N ARG A 123 -9.05 13.06 9.05
CA ARG A 123 -8.71 11.70 9.46
C ARG A 123 -8.26 11.74 10.90
N THR A 124 -8.78 10.84 11.73
CA THR A 124 -8.33 10.74 13.11
C THR A 124 -6.87 10.29 13.12
N ALA A 125 -6.17 10.51 14.23
CA ALA A 125 -4.80 10.01 14.36
C ALA A 125 -4.73 8.49 14.12
N LYS A 126 -5.74 7.72 14.56
CA LYS A 126 -5.81 6.27 14.38
C LYS A 126 -5.93 5.85 12.91
N GLU A 127 -6.81 6.51 12.15
CA GLU A 127 -6.96 6.28 10.70
C GLU A 127 -5.63 6.47 9.97
N TRP A 128 -4.96 7.60 10.25
CA TRP A 128 -3.69 7.91 9.62
C TRP A 128 -2.60 6.90 10.03
N GLN A 129 -2.59 6.45 11.29
CA GLN A 129 -1.67 5.43 11.75
C GLN A 129 -1.91 4.07 11.05
N ALA A 130 -3.17 3.69 10.84
CA ALA A 130 -3.54 2.48 10.11
C ALA A 130 -3.20 2.58 8.61
N ASP A 131 -3.43 3.73 7.96
CA ASP A 131 -2.99 3.97 6.58
C ASP A 131 -1.47 3.86 6.44
N HIS A 132 -0.72 4.46 7.37
CA HIS A 132 0.74 4.42 7.36
C HIS A 132 1.25 2.99 7.61
N PHE A 133 0.62 2.24 8.50
CA PHE A 133 0.88 0.81 8.67
C PHE A 133 0.62 0.05 7.37
N ALA A 134 -0.51 0.28 6.72
CA ALA A 134 -0.87 -0.38 5.46
C ALA A 134 0.18 -0.12 4.37
N ALA A 135 0.63 1.13 4.23
CA ALA A 135 1.69 1.50 3.31
C ALA A 135 3.02 0.78 3.63
N CYS A 136 3.44 0.79 4.90
CA CYS A 136 4.66 0.11 5.34
C CYS A 136 4.58 -1.43 5.19
N PHE A 137 3.41 -2.01 5.43
CA PHE A 137 3.17 -3.44 5.31
C PHE A 137 3.16 -3.90 3.85
N LEU A 138 2.43 -3.20 2.98
CA LEU A 138 2.29 -3.53 1.56
C LEU A 138 3.53 -3.15 0.73
N MET A 139 4.27 -2.13 1.16
CA MET A 139 5.47 -1.64 0.46
C MET A 139 6.64 -1.51 1.46
N PRO A 140 7.21 -2.64 1.91
CA PRO A 140 8.29 -2.63 2.88
C PRO A 140 9.51 -1.93 2.30
N GLU A 141 10.12 -1.04 3.08
CA GLU A 141 11.24 -0.19 2.66
C GLU A 141 12.33 -0.97 1.91
N LYS A 142 12.81 -2.08 2.49
CA LYS A 142 13.88 -2.91 1.90
C LYS A 142 13.51 -3.49 0.53
N LEU A 143 12.24 -3.85 0.34
CA LEU A 143 11.76 -4.38 -0.92
C LEU A 143 11.58 -3.28 -1.95
N VAL A 144 11.04 -2.12 -1.55
CA VAL A 144 10.89 -0.96 -2.45
C VAL A 144 12.25 -0.48 -2.94
N PHE A 145 13.23 -0.29 -2.04
CA PHE A 145 14.58 0.10 -2.43
C PHE A 145 15.22 -0.89 -3.40
N LYS A 146 15.07 -2.20 -3.16
CA LYS A 146 15.59 -3.24 -4.06
C LYS A 146 14.90 -3.18 -5.42
N ALA A 147 13.58 -3.09 -5.46
CA ALA A 147 12.80 -3.03 -6.68
C ALA A 147 13.09 -1.75 -7.49
N PHE A 148 13.34 -0.64 -6.80
CA PHE A 148 13.72 0.63 -7.38
C PHE A 148 15.13 0.59 -7.97
N GLU A 149 16.11 0.07 -7.22
CA GLU A 149 17.50 -0.09 -7.67
C GLU A 149 17.60 -0.97 -8.92
N ILE A 150 16.84 -2.05 -8.99
CA ILE A 150 16.78 -2.94 -10.17
C ILE A 150 16.33 -2.17 -11.43
N ARG A 151 15.46 -1.16 -11.29
CA ARG A 151 14.87 -0.42 -12.41
C ARG A 151 15.68 0.81 -12.81
N PHE A 152 16.21 1.52 -11.81
CA PHE A 152 16.79 2.85 -11.98
C PHE A 152 18.28 2.91 -11.63
N GLY A 153 18.88 1.79 -11.20
CA GLY A 153 20.31 1.65 -10.97
C GLY A 153 20.85 2.32 -9.71
N SER A 154 19.99 2.84 -8.84
CA SER A 154 20.37 3.55 -7.62
C SER A 154 19.29 3.43 -6.54
N ARG A 155 19.66 3.65 -5.27
CA ARG A 155 18.74 3.81 -4.12
C ARG A 155 18.63 5.25 -3.63
N LYS A 156 19.25 6.19 -4.34
CA LYS A 156 19.21 7.62 -4.04
C LYS A 156 17.97 8.26 -4.67
N PRO A 157 17.58 9.49 -4.27
CA PRO A 157 16.59 10.26 -5.00
C PRO A 157 16.89 10.26 -6.50
N PHE A 158 15.87 10.03 -7.31
CA PHE A 158 16.02 9.97 -8.76
C PHE A 158 16.13 11.37 -9.35
N GLU A 159 17.15 11.59 -10.18
CA GLU A 159 17.40 12.88 -10.81
C GLU A 159 16.67 12.98 -12.16
N PHE A 160 15.71 13.90 -12.24
CA PHE A 160 14.93 14.17 -13.46
C PHE A 160 15.66 15.15 -14.40
N GLY A 161 16.75 14.67 -15.03
CA GLY A 161 17.46 15.38 -16.09
C GLY A 161 17.05 14.97 -17.51
N ASP A 162 17.68 15.56 -18.53
CA ASP A 162 17.37 15.32 -19.96
C ASP A 162 17.38 13.85 -20.36
N ASN A 163 18.43 13.14 -19.96
CA ASN A 163 18.53 11.70 -20.22
C ASN A 163 17.40 10.93 -19.54
N ALA A 164 17.02 11.31 -18.33
CA ALA A 164 15.95 10.63 -17.61
C ALA A 164 14.59 10.85 -18.27
N ALA A 165 14.30 12.09 -18.68
CA ALA A 165 13.08 12.42 -19.41
C ALA A 165 12.95 11.61 -20.70
N TYR A 166 14.03 11.51 -21.49
CA TYR A 166 14.07 10.70 -22.71
C TYR A 166 13.81 9.21 -22.44
N TRP A 167 14.48 8.63 -21.43
CA TRP A 167 14.34 7.21 -21.13
C TRP A 167 12.97 6.83 -20.53
N LEU A 168 12.36 7.73 -19.77
CA LEU A 168 11.05 7.52 -19.15
C LEU A 168 9.89 7.79 -20.12
N ARG A 169 9.97 8.87 -20.89
CA ARG A 169 8.91 9.32 -21.81
C ARG A 169 9.49 9.78 -23.16
N PRO A 170 9.96 8.87 -24.02
CA PRO A 170 10.63 9.25 -25.26
C PRO A 170 9.76 10.02 -26.25
N HIS A 171 8.43 9.86 -26.18
CA HIS A 171 7.47 10.55 -27.05
C HIS A 171 6.96 11.88 -26.46
N ASP A 172 7.27 12.15 -25.19
CA ASP A 172 6.88 13.38 -24.48
C ASP A 172 7.85 13.68 -23.32
N PRO A 173 9.14 13.97 -23.60
CA PRO A 173 10.12 14.24 -22.55
C PRO A 173 9.81 15.56 -21.81
N GLU A 174 9.21 16.53 -22.50
CA GLU A 174 8.85 17.84 -21.92
C GLU A 174 7.89 17.71 -20.73
N SER A 175 6.98 16.73 -20.77
CA SER A 175 6.06 16.47 -19.64
C SER A 175 6.77 16.09 -18.35
N VAL A 176 8.02 15.61 -18.40
CA VAL A 176 8.79 15.22 -17.21
C VAL A 176 9.34 16.46 -16.50
N PHE A 177 9.82 17.47 -17.23
CA PHE A 177 10.40 18.68 -16.63
C PHE A 177 9.34 19.60 -16.01
N ASN A 178 8.15 19.64 -16.59
CA ASN A 178 7.05 20.46 -16.10
C ASN A 178 6.28 19.80 -14.95
N SER A 179 6.70 18.60 -14.52
CA SER A 179 5.98 17.82 -13.54
C SER A 179 6.35 18.17 -12.11
N ASN A 180 5.34 18.18 -11.22
CA ASN A 180 5.56 18.34 -9.78
C ASN A 180 6.00 17.01 -9.13
N ILE A 181 6.34 17.04 -7.83
CA ILE A 181 6.86 15.86 -7.11
C ILE A 181 5.89 14.66 -7.14
N ASP A 182 4.59 14.89 -7.06
CA ASP A 182 3.57 13.82 -7.09
C ASP A 182 3.50 13.17 -8.48
N GLU A 183 3.57 13.99 -9.53
CA GLU A 183 3.58 13.55 -10.92
C GLU A 183 4.87 12.80 -11.27
N GLN A 184 6.02 13.30 -10.80
CA GLN A 184 7.32 12.63 -10.91
C GLN A 184 7.30 11.26 -10.24
N ALA A 185 6.77 11.17 -9.02
CA ALA A 185 6.62 9.92 -8.31
C ALA A 185 5.66 8.95 -9.03
N ALA A 186 4.57 9.46 -9.61
CA ALA A 186 3.66 8.66 -10.42
C ALA A 186 4.32 8.16 -11.72
N ILE A 187 5.18 8.96 -12.35
CA ILE A 187 5.99 8.55 -13.52
C ILE A 187 6.88 7.37 -13.13
N LEU A 188 7.64 7.45 -12.03
CA LEU A 188 8.50 6.34 -11.60
C LEU A 188 7.69 5.11 -11.15
N ALA A 189 6.57 5.31 -10.46
CA ALA A 189 5.69 4.22 -10.04
C ALA A 189 5.14 3.41 -11.23
N THR A 190 4.92 4.07 -12.37
CA THR A 190 4.32 3.49 -13.58
C THR A 190 5.31 3.23 -14.72
N ALA A 191 6.59 3.57 -14.52
CA ALA A 191 7.62 3.36 -15.52
C ALA A 191 7.73 1.86 -15.88
N THR A 192 7.85 1.60 -17.17
CA THR A 192 8.04 0.24 -17.73
C THR A 192 9.40 0.10 -18.40
N ARG A 193 10.19 1.17 -18.38
CA ARG A 193 11.52 1.24 -19.00
C ARG A 193 12.37 2.34 -18.40
N TYR A 194 13.68 2.13 -18.46
CA TYR A 194 14.71 3.12 -18.19
C TYR A 194 16.06 2.60 -18.70
N GLY A 195 16.92 3.48 -19.24
CA GLY A 195 18.27 3.10 -19.69
C GLY A 195 18.30 1.96 -20.73
N GLY A 196 17.29 1.87 -21.59
CA GLY A 196 17.17 0.82 -22.61
C GLY A 196 16.66 -0.54 -22.10
N VAL A 197 16.39 -0.69 -20.81
CA VAL A 197 15.88 -1.92 -20.19
C VAL A 197 14.36 -1.82 -20.01
N LEU A 198 13.64 -2.92 -20.27
CA LEU A 198 12.21 -3.07 -19.97
C LEU A 198 12.01 -3.77 -18.64
N PHE A 199 11.01 -3.35 -17.87
CA PHE A 199 10.65 -3.95 -16.59
C PHE A 199 9.17 -3.75 -16.25
N PRO A 200 8.57 -4.58 -15.38
CA PRO A 200 7.20 -4.36 -14.90
C PRO A 200 7.12 -3.08 -14.05
N LYS A 201 5.93 -2.48 -13.93
CA LYS A 201 5.72 -1.30 -13.09
C LYS A 201 5.95 -1.61 -11.62
N LEU A 202 6.38 -0.62 -10.84
CA LEU A 202 6.49 -0.78 -9.39
C LEU A 202 5.12 -1.00 -8.73
N CYS A 203 4.11 -0.22 -9.13
CA CYS A 203 2.75 -0.39 -8.58
C CYS A 203 2.19 -1.80 -8.83
N ASP A 204 2.50 -2.39 -9.99
CA ASP A 204 2.05 -3.74 -10.36
C ASP A 204 2.81 -4.82 -9.57
N GLU A 205 4.12 -4.65 -9.34
CA GLU A 205 4.92 -5.60 -8.55
C GLU A 205 4.44 -5.70 -7.10
N PHE A 206 4.07 -4.58 -6.49
CA PHE A 206 3.56 -4.53 -5.11
C PHE A 206 2.04 -4.68 -5.01
N ARG A 207 1.33 -4.74 -6.16
CA ARG A 207 -0.13 -4.80 -6.26
C ARG A 207 -0.82 -3.72 -5.44
N VAL A 208 -0.38 -2.47 -5.64
CA VAL A 208 -0.94 -1.27 -5.00
C VAL A 208 -1.34 -0.25 -6.06
N SER A 209 -2.12 0.76 -5.68
CA SER A 209 -2.46 1.84 -6.61
C SER A 209 -1.23 2.67 -6.98
N ILE A 210 -1.31 3.36 -8.12
CA ILE A 210 -0.26 4.29 -8.57
C ILE A 210 0.02 5.34 -7.48
N SER A 211 -1.04 5.93 -6.93
CA SER A 211 -0.94 6.94 -5.88
C SER A 211 -0.28 6.41 -4.61
N ALA A 212 -0.62 5.19 -4.16
CA ALA A 212 0.00 4.60 -2.98
C ALA A 212 1.51 4.37 -3.19
N MET A 213 1.91 3.84 -4.35
CA MET A 213 3.32 3.67 -4.69
C MET A 213 4.04 5.02 -4.80
N ALA A 214 3.44 6.02 -5.47
CA ALA A 214 4.01 7.35 -5.61
C ALA A 214 4.27 8.01 -4.25
N ILE A 215 3.27 8.01 -3.36
CA ILE A 215 3.41 8.51 -1.98
C ILE A 215 4.55 7.78 -1.27
N ARG A 216 4.63 6.45 -1.41
CA ARG A 216 5.68 5.66 -0.77
C ARG A 216 7.08 5.99 -1.29
N LEU A 217 7.24 6.25 -2.59
CA LEU A 217 8.52 6.67 -3.15
C LEU A 217 8.97 8.02 -2.59
N ILE A 218 8.05 8.97 -2.43
CA ILE A 218 8.33 10.26 -1.79
C ILE A 218 8.69 10.08 -0.31
N GLU A 219 7.92 9.29 0.44
CA GLU A 219 8.19 9.02 1.86
C GLU A 219 9.57 8.40 2.10
N LEU A 220 10.04 7.54 1.18
CA LEU A 220 11.35 6.91 1.26
C LEU A 220 12.49 7.77 0.68
N GLY A 221 12.19 9.00 0.23
CA GLY A 221 13.18 9.90 -0.35
C GLY A 221 13.77 9.40 -1.67
N LEU A 222 13.00 8.62 -2.45
CA LEU A 222 13.38 8.15 -3.79
C LEU A 222 13.03 9.15 -4.90
N VAL A 223 12.28 10.20 -4.55
CA VAL A 223 11.90 11.33 -5.40
C VAL A 223 12.10 12.59 -4.56
N ALA A 224 12.76 13.61 -5.11
CA ALA A 224 13.10 14.85 -4.42
C ALA A 224 12.96 16.06 -5.35
#